data_AF-A0A382UGW1-F1
#
_entry.id   AF-A0A382UGW1-F1
#
_cell.length_a   1.000
_cell.length_b   1.000
_cell.length_c   1.000
_cell.angle_alpha   90.00
_cell.angle_beta   90.00
_cell.angle_gamma   90.00
#
_symmetry.space_group_name_H-M   'P 1'
#
loop_
_entity.id
_entity.type
_entity.pdbx_description
1 polymer ?
#
loop_
_entity_poly.entity_id
_entity_poly.type
_entity_poly.pdbx_seq_one_letter_code
_entity_poly.pdbx_strand_id
1 'polypeptide(L)'
;MDFQRLVLLAGLALVLMLLWQSWLSYDTPPTTAGQKTVAADRTTTETAKNVELMDKGDIPSVPSTPATSPSTPSAAPSVPRTVVESAQRVVVETDLLRVEIDTQGGDLRVLELLTYPVRVDEPEQPFRLLSDIGSDLFLVQSGLLGSGRELPNHHTLFRPERLAYRLGTNDSVTAT
;
A
#
# COMPACT_ATOMS: atom_id res chain seq x y z
N MET A 1 -44.92 -32.51 15.84
CA MET A 1 -43.46 -32.59 15.60
C MET A 1 -43.06 -31.96 14.27
N ASP A 2 -43.97 -31.88 13.28
CA ASP A 2 -43.65 -31.34 11.94
C ASP A 2 -43.51 -29.81 11.90
N PHE A 3 -44.28 -29.09 12.71
CA PHE A 3 -44.17 -27.63 12.79
C PHE A 3 -42.81 -27.17 13.34
N GLN A 4 -42.26 -27.88 14.34
CA GLN A 4 -40.92 -27.59 14.87
C GLN A 4 -39.83 -27.83 13.82
N ARG A 5 -39.95 -28.90 13.02
CA ARG A 5 -39.03 -29.17 11.90
C ARG A 5 -39.10 -28.07 10.84
N LEU A 6 -40.30 -27.58 10.51
CA LEU A 6 -40.50 -26.48 9.56
C LEU A 6 -39.89 -25.17 10.08
N VAL A 7 -40.07 -24.84 11.37
CA VAL A 7 -39.46 -23.66 12.00
C VAL A 7 -37.92 -23.74 11.97
N LEU A 8 -37.34 -24.92 12.26
CA LEU A 8 -35.89 -25.13 12.17
C LEU A 8 -35.38 -24.99 10.73
N LEU A 9 -36.12 -25.51 9.74
CA LEU A 9 -35.76 -25.39 8.33
C LEU A 9 -35.87 -23.95 7.83
N ALA A 10 -36.88 -23.21 8.26
CA ALA A 10 -37.04 -21.78 7.98
C ALA A 10 -35.92 -20.94 8.61
N GLY A 11 -35.54 -21.25 9.86
CA GLY A 11 -34.40 -20.61 10.53
C GLY A 11 -33.08 -20.88 9.82
N LEU A 12 -32.84 -22.13 9.40
CA LEU A 12 -31.65 -22.50 8.62
C LEU A 12 -31.60 -21.77 7.27
N ALA A 13 -32.73 -21.70 6.55
CA ALA A 13 -32.83 -20.98 5.29
C ALA A 13 -32.56 -19.48 5.47
N LEU A 14 -33.05 -18.89 6.57
CA LEU A 14 -32.76 -17.50 6.93
C LEU A 14 -31.26 -17.28 7.15
N VAL A 15 -30.58 -18.13 7.93
CA VAL A 15 -29.14 -18.02 8.18
C VAL A 15 -28.33 -18.15 6.88
N LEU A 16 -28.68 -19.11 6.02
CA LEU A 16 -28.05 -19.28 4.70
C LEU A 16 -28.27 -18.05 3.80
N MET A 17 -29.46 -17.46 3.84
CA MET A 17 -29.78 -16.24 3.10
C MET A 17 -28.97 -15.03 3.62
N LEU A 18 -28.84 -14.86 4.94
CA LEU A 18 -28.01 -13.79 5.51
C LEU A 18 -26.53 -13.95 5.13
N LEU A 19 -26.01 -15.17 5.13
CA LEU A 19 -24.62 -15.44 4.75
C LEU A 19 -24.36 -15.11 3.28
N TRP A 20 -25.32 -15.43 2.41
CA TRP A 20 -25.28 -15.06 0.99
C TRP A 20 -25.31 -13.53 0.77
N GLN A 21 -26.18 -12.80 1.48
CA GLN A 21 -26.25 -11.33 1.41
C GLN A 21 -24.95 -10.67 1.90
N SER A 22 -24.36 -11.20 2.97
CA SER A 22 -23.07 -10.77 3.49
C SER A 22 -21.96 -10.97 2.47
N TRP A 23 -21.95 -12.13 1.81
CA TRP A 23 -20.98 -12.41 0.74
C TRP A 23 -21.15 -11.44 -0.44
N LEU A 24 -22.38 -11.13 -0.86
CA LEU A 24 -22.63 -10.18 -1.95
C LEU A 24 -22.26 -8.73 -1.60
N SER A 25 -22.43 -8.33 -0.33
CA SER A 25 -22.10 -6.97 0.14
C SER A 25 -20.60 -6.73 0.27
N TYR A 26 -19.81 -7.81 0.47
CA TYR A 26 -18.36 -7.73 0.58
C TYR A 26 -17.71 -7.23 -0.72
N ASP A 27 -18.27 -7.56 -1.88
CA ASP A 27 -17.74 -7.18 -3.20
C ASP A 27 -18.23 -5.81 -3.72
N THR A 28 -19.08 -5.08 -2.97
CA THR A 28 -19.55 -3.75 -3.40
C THR A 28 -18.74 -2.62 -2.75
N PRO A 29 -17.89 -1.88 -3.50
CA PRO A 29 -17.18 -0.72 -2.97
C PRO A 29 -18.16 0.41 -2.58
N PRO A 30 -17.87 1.18 -1.52
CA PRO A 30 -18.76 2.27 -1.09
C PRO A 30 -18.86 3.34 -2.16
N THR A 31 -20.06 3.50 -2.75
CA THR A 31 -20.39 4.65 -3.59
C THR A 31 -20.45 5.90 -2.72
N THR A 32 -19.47 6.79 -2.89
CA THR A 32 -19.44 8.10 -2.26
C THR A 32 -20.51 8.98 -2.91
N ALA A 33 -21.65 9.12 -2.26
CA ALA A 33 -22.65 10.13 -2.58
C ALA A 33 -22.47 11.32 -1.63
N GLY A 34 -22.08 12.48 -2.18
CA GLY A 34 -21.93 13.73 -1.43
C GLY A 34 -21.82 14.95 -2.34
N GLN A 35 -22.91 15.69 -2.46
CA GLN A 35 -23.12 16.90 -3.27
C GLN A 35 -22.27 18.11 -2.85
N LYS A 36 -21.96 19.00 -3.80
CA LYS A 36 -22.66 20.30 -4.04
C LYS A 36 -21.66 21.38 -4.49
N THR A 37 -21.81 21.81 -5.75
CA THR A 37 -21.14 22.96 -6.34
C THR A 37 -21.68 24.27 -5.77
N VAL A 38 -20.78 25.20 -5.38
CA VAL A 38 -21.08 26.62 -5.17
C VAL A 38 -20.10 27.44 -6.01
N ALA A 39 -20.64 28.45 -6.67
CA ALA A 39 -20.02 29.27 -7.72
C ALA A 39 -18.96 30.26 -7.20
N ALA A 40 -18.13 30.68 -8.16
CA ALA A 40 -16.94 31.51 -8.04
C ALA A 40 -17.19 33.01 -7.75
N ASP A 41 -16.18 33.67 -7.19
CA ASP A 41 -15.94 35.11 -7.37
C ASP A 41 -14.43 35.39 -7.56
N ARG A 42 -14.13 36.48 -8.27
CA ARG A 42 -12.87 36.75 -9.00
C ARG A 42 -11.82 37.58 -8.23
N THR A 43 -10.59 37.55 -8.81
CA THR A 43 -9.59 38.65 -8.95
C THR A 43 -8.37 38.58 -8.00
N THR A 44 -7.16 38.31 -8.54
CA THR A 44 -6.11 39.30 -8.92
C THR A 44 -4.82 38.56 -9.28
N THR A 45 -4.13 39.06 -10.31
CA THR A 45 -2.90 38.55 -10.94
C THR A 45 -1.65 38.89 -10.12
N GLU A 46 -0.71 37.94 -9.94
CA GLU A 46 0.72 38.25 -9.83
C GLU A 46 1.58 37.05 -10.26
N THR A 47 2.57 37.33 -11.11
CA THR A 47 3.44 36.37 -11.79
C THR A 47 4.61 35.94 -10.91
N ALA A 48 4.83 34.63 -10.75
CA ALA A 48 6.12 34.09 -10.34
C ALA A 48 6.40 32.75 -11.04
N LYS A 49 7.62 32.65 -11.59
CA LYS A 49 8.13 31.59 -12.47
C LYS A 49 8.53 30.37 -11.63
N ASN A 50 7.77 29.27 -11.70
CA ASN A 50 8.10 28.01 -11.03
C ASN A 50 8.82 27.04 -11.98
N VAL A 51 9.91 26.48 -11.48
CA VAL A 51 10.63 25.34 -12.06
C VAL A 51 9.77 24.10 -11.83
N GLU A 52 9.42 23.39 -12.91
CA GLU A 52 8.66 22.15 -12.87
C GLU A 52 9.46 21.05 -12.17
N LEU A 53 8.98 20.63 -10.99
CA LEU A 53 9.35 19.35 -10.39
C LEU A 53 8.31 18.33 -10.86
N MET A 54 8.78 17.24 -11.47
CA MET A 54 7.93 16.18 -12.02
C MET A 54 7.26 15.43 -10.86
N ASP A 55 5.96 15.68 -10.65
CA ASP A 55 5.14 14.97 -9.67
C ASP A 55 4.87 13.54 -10.17
N LYS A 56 5.37 12.53 -9.45
CA LYS A 56 5.15 11.11 -9.77
C LYS A 56 3.83 10.56 -9.20
N GLY A 57 3.01 11.38 -8.54
CA GLY A 57 1.59 11.09 -8.29
C GLY A 57 1.26 10.02 -7.25
N ASP A 58 2.25 9.42 -6.59
CA ASP A 58 2.05 8.28 -5.68
C ASP A 58 1.88 8.68 -4.18
N ILE A 59 1.88 9.97 -3.83
CA ILE A 59 1.71 10.44 -2.45
C ILE A 59 0.78 11.65 -2.31
N PRO A 60 0.10 11.83 -1.16
CA PRO A 60 -0.64 13.05 -0.86
C PRO A 60 0.29 14.27 -0.93
N SER A 61 0.04 15.14 -1.91
CA SER A 61 0.81 16.36 -2.10
C SER A 61 0.62 17.29 -0.89
N VAL A 62 1.71 17.86 -0.38
CA VAL A 62 1.62 19.04 0.49
C VAL A 62 0.97 20.15 -0.33
N PRO A 63 -0.04 20.88 0.19
CA PRO A 63 -0.83 21.82 -0.60
C PRO A 63 0.09 22.86 -1.23
N SER A 64 0.31 22.67 -2.52
CA SER A 64 0.99 23.59 -3.41
C SER A 64 -0.11 24.16 -4.29
N THR A 65 -0.27 25.48 -4.27
CA THR A 65 -1.31 26.19 -5.01
C THR A 65 -1.24 25.84 -6.51
N PRO A 66 -2.33 25.40 -7.17
CA PRO A 66 -2.24 24.89 -8.54
C PRO A 66 -2.11 26.00 -9.57
N ALA A 67 -1.20 25.86 -10.53
CA ALA A 67 -1.25 26.55 -11.82
C ALA A 67 -1.83 25.59 -12.87
N THR A 68 -2.99 25.95 -13.42
CA THR A 68 -3.71 25.16 -14.42
C THR A 68 -3.07 25.31 -15.80
N SER A 69 -2.87 24.20 -16.51
CA SER A 69 -2.74 24.17 -17.97
C SER A 69 -3.41 22.91 -18.54
N PRO A 70 -3.95 22.98 -19.78
CA PRO A 70 -5.10 22.17 -20.19
C PRO A 70 -4.73 20.76 -20.65
N SER A 71 -5.52 19.78 -20.21
CA SER A 71 -5.45 18.37 -20.59
C SER A 71 -6.26 18.08 -21.86
N THR A 72 -5.62 17.53 -22.89
CA THR A 72 -6.27 16.81 -24.00
C THR A 72 -6.72 15.41 -23.56
N PRO A 73 -7.77 14.83 -24.16
CA PRO A 73 -8.36 13.58 -23.71
C PRO A 73 -7.49 12.38 -24.10
N SER A 74 -6.99 11.64 -23.09
CA SER A 74 -6.28 10.37 -23.29
C SER A 74 -7.14 9.20 -22.80
N ALA A 75 -6.91 8.06 -23.45
CA ALA A 75 -7.76 6.89 -23.59
C ALA A 75 -8.20 6.20 -22.28
N ALA A 76 -9.20 5.32 -22.45
CA ALA A 76 -9.87 4.51 -21.43
C ALA A 76 -8.93 3.96 -20.33
N PRO A 77 -9.40 3.89 -19.07
CA PRO A 77 -8.58 3.44 -17.94
C PRO A 77 -8.23 1.96 -18.12
N SER A 78 -7.03 1.71 -18.62
CA SER A 78 -6.34 0.49 -18.26
C SER A 78 -6.08 0.57 -16.77
N VAL A 79 -6.54 -0.43 -16.01
CA VAL A 79 -6.16 -0.60 -14.61
C VAL A 79 -4.63 -0.53 -14.56
N PRO A 80 -4.04 0.51 -13.96
CA PRO A 80 -2.60 0.60 -13.88
C PRO A 80 -2.15 -0.61 -13.09
N ARG A 81 -1.40 -1.50 -13.73
CA ARG A 81 -0.56 -2.42 -12.98
C ARG A 81 0.44 -1.50 -12.32
N THR A 82 0.33 -1.29 -11.01
CA THR A 82 1.30 -0.51 -10.25
C THR A 82 2.66 -1.18 -10.42
N VAL A 83 3.44 -0.68 -11.37
CA VAL A 83 4.81 -1.15 -11.60
C VAL A 83 5.65 -0.40 -10.59
N VAL A 84 5.95 -1.08 -9.49
CA VAL A 84 6.81 -0.51 -8.46
C VAL A 84 8.25 -0.57 -8.97
N GLU A 85 8.90 0.58 -9.07
CA GLU A 85 10.29 0.67 -9.51
C GLU A 85 11.20 -0.09 -8.52
N SER A 86 12.17 -0.83 -9.04
CA SER A 86 13.02 -1.72 -8.24
C SER A 86 14.45 -1.74 -8.77
N ALA A 87 15.42 -1.87 -7.88
CA ALA A 87 16.82 -2.14 -8.24
C ALA A 87 17.40 -3.28 -7.40
N GLN A 88 18.53 -3.05 -6.72
CA GLN A 88 19.19 -4.07 -5.92
C GLN A 88 18.44 -4.28 -4.60
N ARG A 89 18.42 -5.52 -4.14
CA ARG A 89 17.85 -5.93 -2.85
C ARG A 89 18.94 -6.01 -1.79
N VAL A 90 18.66 -5.46 -0.62
CA VAL A 90 19.46 -5.67 0.60
C VAL A 90 18.67 -6.61 1.51
N VAL A 91 19.29 -7.71 1.90
CA VAL A 91 18.70 -8.70 2.83
C VAL A 91 19.19 -8.40 4.24
N VAL A 92 18.25 -8.24 5.17
CA VAL A 92 18.52 -8.07 6.59
C VAL A 92 17.84 -9.19 7.35
N GLU A 93 18.63 -9.98 8.08
CA GLU A 93 18.13 -11.10 8.89
C GLU A 93 18.43 -10.87 10.37
N THR A 94 17.42 -11.02 11.19
CA THR A 94 17.50 -11.01 12.65
C THR A 94 17.08 -12.39 13.20
N ASP A 95 16.90 -12.47 14.51
CA ASP A 95 16.31 -13.61 15.21
C ASP A 95 14.84 -13.87 14.83
N LEU A 96 14.05 -12.81 14.61
CA LEU A 96 12.61 -12.91 14.34
C LEU A 96 12.23 -12.61 12.89
N LEU A 97 13.01 -11.80 12.19
CA LEU A 97 12.62 -11.19 10.93
C LEU A 97 13.66 -11.45 9.84
N ARG A 98 13.18 -11.73 8.63
CA ARG A 98 13.97 -11.62 7.40
C ARG A 98 13.31 -10.60 6.50
N VAL A 99 14.04 -9.55 6.16
CA VAL A 99 13.52 -8.38 5.42
C VAL A 99 14.34 -8.18 4.16
N GLU A 100 13.66 -7.90 3.05
CA GLU A 100 14.30 -7.45 1.81
C GLU A 100 13.93 -6.00 1.54
N ILE A 101 14.95 -5.14 1.50
CA ILE A 101 14.85 -3.71 1.28
C ILE A 101 15.29 -3.39 -0.15
N ASP A 102 14.50 -2.62 -0.89
CA ASP A 102 14.89 -2.13 -2.21
C ASP A 102 15.81 -0.92 -2.10
N THR A 103 16.87 -0.91 -2.88
CA THR A 103 17.74 0.26 -3.02
C THR A 103 17.06 1.40 -3.77
N GLN A 104 16.03 1.16 -4.59
CA GLN A 104 15.10 2.19 -5.03
C GLN A 104 14.13 2.51 -3.90
N GLY A 105 14.33 3.67 -3.28
CA GLY A 105 13.41 4.22 -2.29
C GLY A 105 13.65 3.80 -0.85
N GLY A 106 14.40 2.73 -0.59
CA GLY A 106 14.54 2.18 0.76
C GLY A 106 13.27 1.46 1.23
N ASP A 107 12.47 0.96 0.29
CA ASP A 107 11.18 0.33 0.56
C ASP A 107 11.35 -1.09 1.09
N LEU A 108 10.54 -1.49 2.06
CA LEU A 108 10.45 -2.90 2.49
C LEU A 108 9.52 -3.63 1.53
N ARG A 109 10.07 -4.59 0.78
CA ARG A 109 9.33 -5.31 -0.27
C ARG A 109 9.00 -6.72 0.11
N VAL A 110 9.84 -7.35 0.92
CA VAL A 110 9.57 -8.66 1.51
C VAL A 110 9.84 -8.59 3.01
N LEU A 111 8.97 -9.21 3.80
CA LEU A 111 9.16 -9.40 5.22
C LEU A 111 8.61 -10.75 5.62
N GLU A 112 9.46 -11.57 6.21
CA GLU A 112 9.16 -12.92 6.68
C GLU A 112 9.33 -12.98 8.20
N LEU A 113 8.37 -13.61 8.86
CA LEU A 113 8.36 -13.85 10.30
C LEU A 113 8.95 -15.24 10.56
N LEU A 114 10.24 -15.29 10.90
CA LEU A 114 11.03 -16.53 10.95
C LEU A 114 10.53 -17.56 11.97
N THR A 115 9.90 -17.08 13.06
CA THR A 115 9.37 -17.94 14.13
C THR A 115 7.89 -18.30 13.96
N TYR A 116 7.24 -17.83 12.89
CA TYR A 116 5.81 -18.01 12.66
C TYR A 116 5.60 -18.78 11.37
N PRO A 117 5.17 -20.05 11.42
CA PRO A 117 4.97 -20.83 10.21
C PRO A 117 3.70 -20.38 9.48
N VAL A 118 3.70 -20.53 8.15
CA VAL A 118 2.52 -20.23 7.32
C VAL A 118 1.34 -21.14 7.65
N ARG A 119 1.61 -22.40 8.01
CA ARG A 119 0.63 -23.42 8.37
C ARG A 119 1.20 -24.35 9.43
N VAL A 120 0.31 -24.96 10.21
CA VAL A 120 0.68 -25.92 11.27
C VAL A 120 1.42 -27.14 10.71
N ASP A 121 1.03 -27.59 9.52
CA ASP A 121 1.62 -28.77 8.87
C ASP A 121 2.95 -28.45 8.13
N GLU A 122 3.34 -27.17 8.04
CA GLU A 122 4.52 -26.69 7.33
C GLU A 122 5.39 -25.80 8.26
N PRO A 123 5.97 -26.35 9.34
CA PRO A 123 6.68 -25.57 10.36
C PRO A 123 7.97 -24.90 9.83
N GLU A 124 8.54 -25.43 8.75
CA GLU A 124 9.79 -24.93 8.14
C GLU A 124 9.56 -23.72 7.21
N GLN A 125 8.31 -23.42 6.85
CA GLN A 125 8.00 -22.33 5.94
C GLN A 125 7.52 -21.10 6.73
N PRO A 126 8.35 -20.04 6.83
CA PRO A 126 7.98 -18.84 7.57
C PRO A 126 6.85 -18.09 6.87
N PHE A 127 6.01 -17.44 7.67
CA PHE A 127 4.92 -16.61 7.20
C PHE A 127 5.48 -15.34 6.56
N ARG A 128 5.14 -15.11 5.29
CA ARG A 128 5.48 -13.89 4.56
C ARG A 128 4.39 -12.85 4.77
N LEU A 129 4.73 -11.77 5.47
CA LEU A 129 3.82 -10.66 5.75
C LEU A 129 3.79 -9.64 4.59
N LEU A 130 4.96 -9.24 4.08
CA LEU A 130 5.07 -8.32 2.95
C LEU A 130 5.48 -9.08 1.68
N SER A 131 4.89 -8.72 0.55
CA SER A 131 5.15 -9.32 -0.76
C SER A 131 5.03 -8.26 -1.85
N ASP A 132 5.95 -8.27 -2.81
CA ASP A 132 5.95 -7.35 -3.93
C ASP A 132 5.58 -8.01 -5.27
N ILE A 133 5.00 -9.22 -5.19
CA ILE A 133 4.68 -10.05 -6.36
C ILE A 133 3.17 -10.23 -6.50
N GLY A 134 2.67 -10.01 -7.72
CA GLY A 134 1.35 -10.47 -8.13
C GLY A 134 0.19 -9.71 -7.50
N SER A 135 -0.87 -10.44 -7.15
CA SER A 135 -2.08 -9.89 -6.51
C SER A 135 -1.87 -9.50 -5.05
N ASP A 136 -0.84 -10.05 -4.41
CA ASP A 136 -0.59 -9.90 -2.97
C ASP A 136 0.43 -8.78 -2.71
N LEU A 137 0.40 -7.75 -3.56
CA LEU A 137 1.27 -6.59 -3.45
C LEU A 137 0.99 -5.84 -2.14
N PHE A 138 1.87 -6.04 -1.17
CA PHE A 138 1.85 -5.38 0.11
C PHE A 138 3.28 -5.03 0.52
N LEU A 139 3.62 -3.75 0.39
CA LEU A 139 4.94 -3.19 0.63
C LEU A 139 4.83 -2.00 1.59
N VAL A 140 5.94 -1.64 2.23
CA VAL A 140 6.04 -0.47 3.09
C VAL A 140 7.02 0.52 2.49
N GLN A 141 6.52 1.70 2.16
CA GLN A 141 7.27 2.82 1.61
C GLN A 141 7.57 3.85 2.68
N SER A 142 8.77 4.43 2.62
CA SER A 142 9.16 5.52 3.51
C SER A 142 9.86 6.63 2.73
N GLY A 143 9.93 7.82 3.31
CA GLY A 143 10.58 8.95 2.67
C GLY A 143 10.44 10.21 3.48
N LEU A 144 11.28 11.19 3.13
CA LEU A 144 11.26 12.52 3.70
C LEU A 144 10.66 13.48 2.68
N LEU A 145 9.70 14.28 3.14
CA LEU A 145 9.16 15.41 2.39
C LEU A 145 9.68 16.71 3.00
N GLY A 146 10.01 17.68 2.15
CA GLY A 146 10.43 19.01 2.56
C GLY A 146 9.88 20.10 1.66
N SER A 147 9.72 21.30 2.20
CA SER A 147 9.28 22.46 1.44
C SER A 147 10.44 23.04 0.62
N GLY A 148 10.24 23.21 -0.69
CA GLY A 148 11.18 23.91 -1.58
C GLY A 148 12.49 23.18 -1.88
N ARG A 149 12.67 21.93 -1.43
CA ARG A 149 13.80 21.08 -1.81
C ARG A 149 13.38 19.62 -1.86
N GLU A 150 13.89 18.89 -2.84
CA GLU A 150 13.75 17.45 -2.92
C GLU A 150 14.61 16.80 -1.82
N LEU A 151 13.96 16.01 -0.95
CA LEU A 151 14.61 15.20 0.07
C LEU A 151 14.51 13.71 -0.33
N PRO A 152 15.40 12.85 0.21
CA PRO A 152 15.35 11.42 -0.08
C PRO A 152 13.97 10.83 0.23
N ASN A 153 13.39 10.17 -0.77
CA ASN A 153 12.06 9.57 -0.73
C ASN A 153 12.08 8.18 -1.38
N HIS A 154 10.90 7.56 -1.52
CA HIS A 154 10.72 6.24 -2.12
C HIS A 154 11.08 6.14 -3.62
N HIS A 155 11.49 7.23 -4.28
CA HIS A 155 12.05 7.23 -5.63
C HIS A 155 13.58 7.44 -5.65
N THR A 156 14.19 7.64 -4.49
CA THR A 156 15.62 7.93 -4.38
C THR A 156 16.44 6.64 -4.41
N LEU A 157 17.44 6.56 -5.29
CA LEU A 157 18.35 5.43 -5.32
C LEU A 157 19.40 5.52 -4.20
N PHE A 158 19.36 4.56 -3.28
CA PHE A 158 20.32 4.38 -2.20
C PHE A 158 21.45 3.43 -2.62
N ARG A 159 22.63 3.63 -2.02
CA ARG A 159 23.79 2.77 -2.22
C ARG A 159 24.23 2.17 -0.88
N PRO A 160 23.95 0.88 -0.63
CA PRO A 160 24.36 0.24 0.62
C PRO A 160 25.85 -0.10 0.60
N GLU A 161 26.46 -0.24 1.77
CA GLU A 161 27.83 -0.77 1.90
C GLU A 161 27.87 -2.26 1.54
N ARG A 162 26.84 -3.02 1.95
CA ARG A 162 26.72 -4.47 1.75
C ARG A 162 25.30 -4.84 1.34
N LEU A 163 25.14 -5.98 0.69
CA LEU A 163 23.83 -6.49 0.28
C LEU A 163 23.20 -7.44 1.31
N ALA A 164 23.96 -7.85 2.34
CA ALA A 164 23.49 -8.75 3.37
C ALA A 164 23.94 -8.27 4.74
N TYR A 165 22.99 -8.17 5.67
CA TYR A 165 23.20 -7.85 7.08
C TYR A 165 22.57 -8.94 7.93
N ARG A 166 23.30 -9.40 8.94
CA ARG A 166 22.82 -10.40 9.89
C ARG A 166 23.09 -9.92 11.30
N LEU A 167 22.09 -10.06 12.17
CA LEU A 167 22.26 -9.79 13.59
C LEU A 167 23.17 -10.87 14.20
N GLY A 168 24.21 -10.44 14.93
CA GLY A 168 25.12 -11.36 15.60
C GLY A 168 24.43 -12.07 16.77
N THR A 169 24.91 -13.26 17.13
CA THR A 169 24.31 -14.11 18.19
C THR A 169 24.24 -13.45 19.58
N ASN A 170 25.06 -12.42 19.83
CA ASN A 170 25.09 -11.66 21.08
C ASN A 170 24.60 -10.21 20.93
N ASP A 171 24.02 -9.88 19.78
CA ASP A 171 23.60 -8.53 19.45
C ASP A 171 22.07 -8.45 19.58
N SER A 172 21.56 -7.39 20.20
CA SER A 172 20.13 -7.24 20.46
C SER A 172 19.67 -5.86 20.01
N VAL A 173 18.63 -5.81 19.18
CA VAL A 173 17.98 -4.55 18.79
C VAL A 173 16.63 -4.48 19.51
N THR A 174 16.50 -3.51 20.42
CA THR A 174 15.23 -3.24 21.13
C THR A 174 14.66 -1.92 20.64
N ALA A 175 13.48 -1.94 20.05
CA ALA A 175 12.71 -0.73 19.80
C ALA A 175 11.95 -0.36 21.08
N THR A 176 12.06 0.89 21.52
CA THR A 176 11.35 1.43 22.71
C THR A 176 10.14 2.24 22.27
#